data_AF-A0A1E8E242-F1
#
_entry.id   AF-A0A1E8E242-F1
#
_cell.length_a   1.000
_cell.length_b   1.000
_cell.length_c   1.000
_cell.angle_alpha   90.00
_cell.angle_beta   90.00
_cell.angle_gamma   90.00
#
_symmetry.space_group_name_H-M   'P 1'
#
loop_
_entity.id
_entity.type
_entity.pdbx_description
1 polymer ?
#
loop_
_entity_poly.entity_id
_entity_poly.type
_entity_poly.pdbx_seq_one_letter_code
_entity_poly.pdbx_strand_id
1 'polypeptide(L)'
;MLLEFTKMHGLGNDFMVVDLISQRAYLDALTIQRLADRHFGIGFDQLLIVEPPDLPNVDFKYRIFNADGSEVEQCGNGVRCFARFVHERQLTTKTKIKVQTKAGIVEPELGQNGWVRVNMGYPKFLPHEIPFIADQPDNLYDIVLKDGATLTIDIVNMGNPHAVTIVPDVLTADVAGIGPQVESHERFPQRVNAGFMQIIDEKHARLRVFERGVGETLACGTGACAAAVSGMRRGLLSNSVEIELAGGKLQIEWREGDVVWMTGPTANVYHGRLDLNYFQG
;
A
#
# COMPACT_ATOMS: atom_id res chain seq x y z
N MET A 1 -28.75 -14.06 4.36
CA MET A 1 -28.72 -12.61 4.61
C MET A 1 -28.17 -11.93 3.36
N LEU A 2 -28.92 -11.03 2.72
CA LEU A 2 -28.47 -10.41 1.48
C LEU A 2 -27.46 -9.28 1.79
N LEU A 3 -26.27 -9.33 1.19
CA LEU A 3 -25.19 -8.36 1.39
C LEU A 3 -24.74 -7.76 0.06
N GLU A 4 -24.77 -6.43 -0.05
CA GLU A 4 -24.25 -5.69 -1.19
C GLU A 4 -22.78 -5.30 -0.99
N PHE A 5 -22.03 -5.33 -2.08
CA PHE A 5 -20.62 -4.93 -2.10
C PHE A 5 -20.24 -4.28 -3.44
N THR A 6 -19.09 -3.63 -3.46
CA THR A 6 -18.43 -3.15 -4.69
C THR A 6 -17.07 -3.81 -4.80
N LYS A 7 -16.74 -4.37 -5.97
CA LYS A 7 -15.38 -4.79 -6.29
C LYS A 7 -14.60 -3.62 -6.85
N MET A 8 -13.46 -3.31 -6.27
CA MET A 8 -12.59 -2.20 -6.67
C MET A 8 -11.14 -2.66 -6.79
N HIS A 9 -10.28 -1.87 -7.42
CA HIS A 9 -8.84 -2.04 -7.28
C HIS A 9 -8.08 -0.72 -7.34
N GLY A 10 -6.90 -0.69 -6.72
CA GLY A 10 -5.90 0.35 -6.90
C GLY A 10 -4.67 -0.24 -7.56
N LEU A 11 -4.47 0.01 -8.86
CA LEU A 11 -3.34 -0.53 -9.64
C LEU A 11 -3.20 -2.07 -9.54
N GLY A 12 -4.29 -2.80 -9.71
CA GLY A 12 -4.32 -4.27 -9.67
C GLY A 12 -4.50 -4.87 -8.27
N ASN A 13 -4.14 -4.17 -7.19
CA ASN A 13 -4.45 -4.62 -5.83
C ASN A 13 -5.96 -4.48 -5.58
N ASP A 14 -6.65 -5.62 -5.49
CA ASP A 14 -8.11 -5.71 -5.60
C ASP A 14 -8.84 -5.92 -4.27
N PHE A 15 -9.97 -5.24 -4.13
CA PHE A 15 -10.73 -5.14 -2.90
C PHE A 15 -12.19 -5.54 -3.11
N MET A 16 -12.74 -6.29 -2.15
CA MET A 16 -14.18 -6.27 -1.88
C MET A 16 -14.45 -5.14 -0.89
N VAL A 17 -15.29 -4.16 -1.26
CA VAL A 17 -15.63 -3.01 -0.42
C VAL A 17 -17.10 -3.10 0.02
N VAL A 18 -17.35 -3.03 1.33
CA VAL A 18 -18.68 -3.22 1.92
C VAL A 18 -19.08 -2.00 2.75
N ASP A 19 -20.28 -1.50 2.52
CA ASP A 19 -20.92 -0.48 3.37
C ASP A 19 -21.66 -1.18 4.52
N LEU A 20 -21.11 -1.07 5.73
CA LEU A 20 -21.73 -1.51 7.00
C LEU A 20 -22.32 -0.35 7.81
N ILE A 21 -22.47 0.83 7.21
CA ILE A 21 -23.27 1.93 7.75
C ILE A 21 -24.74 1.69 7.40
N SER A 22 -25.01 1.42 6.12
CA SER A 22 -26.37 1.15 5.61
C SER A 22 -26.80 -0.31 5.78
N GLN A 23 -25.84 -1.22 5.93
CA GLN A 23 -26.09 -2.66 6.14
C GLN A 23 -25.50 -3.12 7.48
N ARG A 24 -25.86 -4.34 7.91
CA ARG A 24 -25.25 -4.99 9.08
C ARG A 24 -24.84 -6.40 8.70
N ALA A 25 -23.59 -6.75 8.97
CA ALA A 25 -23.02 -8.07 8.71
C ALA A 25 -21.99 -8.39 9.78
N TYR A 26 -21.95 -9.65 10.21
CA TYR A 26 -20.86 -10.19 11.00
C TYR A 26 -19.94 -11.00 10.08
N LEU A 27 -18.69 -10.55 9.96
CA LEU A 27 -17.68 -11.14 9.09
C LEU A 27 -16.51 -11.59 9.96
N ASP A 28 -16.54 -12.86 10.39
CA ASP A 28 -15.40 -13.47 11.06
C ASP A 28 -14.30 -13.86 10.06
N ALA A 29 -13.14 -14.26 10.58
CA ALA A 29 -11.98 -14.59 9.75
C ALA A 29 -12.29 -15.71 8.73
N LEU A 30 -13.05 -16.73 9.12
CA LEU A 30 -13.39 -17.85 8.23
C LEU A 30 -14.33 -17.41 7.10
N THR A 31 -15.31 -16.57 7.39
CA THR A 31 -16.19 -15.98 6.38
C THR A 31 -15.39 -15.12 5.40
N ILE A 32 -14.46 -14.31 5.91
CA ILE A 32 -13.57 -13.48 5.07
C ILE A 32 -12.73 -14.36 4.15
N GLN A 33 -12.10 -15.41 4.66
CA GLN A 33 -11.31 -16.36 3.87
C GLN A 33 -12.13 -16.98 2.73
N ARG A 34 -13.35 -17.43 3.02
CA ARG A 34 -14.25 -18.02 2.01
C ARG A 34 -14.69 -17.02 0.95
N LEU A 35 -14.94 -15.77 1.34
CA LEU A 35 -15.24 -14.70 0.39
C LEU A 35 -14.02 -14.33 -0.47
N ALA A 36 -12.81 -14.37 0.11
CA ALA A 36 -11.56 -14.01 -0.53
C ALA A 36 -11.06 -15.05 -1.54
N ASP A 37 -11.50 -16.31 -1.41
CA ASP A 37 -11.14 -17.38 -2.35
C ASP A 37 -11.52 -16.98 -3.78
N ARG A 38 -10.53 -17.08 -4.70
CA ARG A 38 -10.69 -16.63 -6.10
C ARG A 38 -11.48 -17.60 -6.98
N HIS A 39 -11.68 -18.84 -6.54
CA HIS A 39 -12.43 -19.87 -7.28
C HIS A 39 -13.82 -20.13 -6.69
N PHE A 40 -13.91 -20.15 -5.36
CA PHE A 40 -15.13 -20.49 -4.62
C PHE A 40 -15.85 -19.27 -4.04
N GLY A 41 -15.18 -18.11 -4.03
CA GLY A 41 -15.69 -16.87 -3.48
C GLY A 41 -15.81 -15.75 -4.50
N ILE A 42 -15.73 -14.52 -3.98
CA ILE A 42 -15.68 -13.30 -4.79
C ILE A 42 -14.28 -13.09 -5.37
N GLY A 43 -13.25 -13.53 -4.65
CA GLY A 43 -11.85 -13.32 -5.00
C GLY A 43 -11.40 -11.89 -4.71
N PHE A 44 -10.44 -11.69 -3.80
CA PHE A 44 -9.83 -10.37 -3.56
C PHE A 44 -8.54 -10.52 -2.76
N ASP A 45 -7.65 -9.53 -2.85
CA ASP A 45 -6.50 -9.42 -1.96
C ASP A 45 -6.93 -8.99 -0.55
N GLN A 46 -7.83 -8.01 -0.46
CA GLN A 46 -8.35 -7.51 0.81
C GLN A 46 -9.86 -7.23 0.81
N LEU A 47 -10.47 -7.38 1.98
CA LEU A 47 -11.79 -6.85 2.30
C LEU A 47 -11.63 -5.50 2.98
N LEU A 48 -12.35 -4.47 2.50
CA LEU A 48 -12.48 -3.17 3.17
C LEU A 48 -13.93 -2.98 3.61
N ILE A 49 -14.14 -2.84 4.92
CA ILE A 49 -15.46 -2.54 5.48
C ILE A 49 -15.53 -1.09 5.94
N VAL A 50 -16.58 -0.39 5.54
CA VAL A 50 -16.86 0.98 5.97
C VAL A 50 -17.89 0.95 7.08
N GLU A 51 -17.55 1.55 8.21
CA GLU A 51 -18.28 1.50 9.46
C GLU A 51 -18.58 2.93 9.97
N PRO A 52 -19.57 3.10 10.87
CA PRO A 52 -19.74 4.34 11.61
C PRO A 52 -18.46 4.70 12.40
N PRO A 53 -18.10 5.99 12.49
CA PRO A 53 -16.93 6.43 13.25
C PRO A 53 -17.13 6.23 14.77
N ASP A 54 -16.05 5.93 15.50
CA ASP A 54 -16.08 5.86 16.97
C ASP A 54 -15.84 7.25 17.62
N LEU A 55 -15.22 8.18 16.86
CA LEU A 55 -14.75 9.47 17.34
C LEU A 55 -15.61 10.63 16.81
N PRO A 56 -15.82 11.69 17.61
CA PRO A 56 -16.45 12.91 17.10
C PRO A 56 -15.54 13.59 16.06
N ASN A 57 -16.14 14.29 15.09
CA ASN A 57 -15.44 15.00 14.01
C ASN A 57 -14.62 14.12 13.04
N VAL A 58 -14.91 12.82 13.03
CA VAL A 58 -14.45 11.88 12.00
C VAL A 58 -15.68 11.47 11.18
N ASP A 59 -15.54 11.41 9.86
CA ASP A 59 -16.66 11.12 8.96
C ASP A 59 -17.00 9.62 8.93
N PHE A 60 -15.97 8.77 8.97
CA PHE A 60 -16.10 7.32 8.82
C PHE A 60 -15.05 6.57 9.63
N LYS A 61 -15.28 5.28 9.83
CA LYS A 61 -14.24 4.30 10.17
C LYS A 61 -14.14 3.29 9.04
N TYR A 62 -12.96 2.76 8.79
CA TYR A 62 -12.86 1.50 8.07
C TYR A 62 -11.88 0.54 8.75
N ARG A 63 -12.06 -0.74 8.43
CA ARG A 63 -11.10 -1.80 8.72
C ARG A 63 -10.79 -2.56 7.44
N ILE A 64 -9.55 -3.07 7.36
CA ILE A 64 -9.06 -3.83 6.22
C ILE A 64 -8.61 -5.20 6.70
N PHE A 65 -9.06 -6.23 5.99
CA PHE A 65 -8.69 -7.61 6.26
C PHE A 65 -8.02 -8.21 5.03
N ASN A 66 -6.95 -8.96 5.22
CA ASN A 66 -6.33 -9.75 4.16
C ASN A 66 -7.23 -10.94 3.79
N ALA A 67 -6.90 -11.59 2.68
CA ALA A 67 -7.54 -12.83 2.24
C ALA A 67 -7.50 -13.96 3.29
N ASP A 68 -6.53 -13.95 4.21
CA ASP A 68 -6.46 -14.91 5.33
C ASP A 68 -7.34 -14.53 6.53
N GLY A 69 -8.10 -13.44 6.44
CA GLY A 69 -8.97 -12.93 7.51
C GLY A 69 -8.25 -12.13 8.60
N SER A 70 -6.93 -11.93 8.52
CA SER A 70 -6.18 -11.10 9.47
C SER A 70 -6.44 -9.60 9.23
N GLU A 71 -6.61 -8.83 10.30
CA GLU A 71 -6.81 -7.38 10.22
C GLU A 71 -5.47 -6.64 10.13
N VAL A 72 -5.27 -5.89 9.05
CA VAL A 72 -4.06 -5.11 8.80
C VAL A 72 -4.26 -3.64 9.12
N GLU A 73 -3.16 -2.96 9.45
CA GLU A 73 -3.22 -1.56 9.91
C GLU A 73 -3.62 -0.58 8.81
N GLN A 74 -3.01 -0.70 7.64
CA GLN A 74 -3.28 0.19 6.53
C GLN A 74 -2.69 -0.33 5.21
N CYS A 75 -3.35 -0.06 4.10
CA CYS A 75 -2.72 -0.08 2.78
C CYS A 75 -3.05 1.22 2.04
N GLY A 76 -2.05 1.83 1.40
CA GLY A 76 -2.22 3.06 0.63
C GLY A 76 -3.20 2.92 -0.54
N ASN A 77 -3.48 1.69 -1.02
CA ASN A 77 -4.47 1.41 -2.07
C ASN A 77 -5.91 1.37 -1.53
N GLY A 78 -6.12 0.78 -0.34
CA GLY A 78 -7.43 0.66 0.28
C GLY A 78 -8.02 2.02 0.62
N VAL A 79 -7.23 2.94 1.18
CA VAL A 79 -7.70 4.31 1.50
C VAL A 79 -8.17 5.08 0.26
N ARG A 80 -7.54 4.86 -0.90
CA ARG A 80 -8.00 5.47 -2.16
C ARG A 80 -9.32 4.87 -2.60
N CYS A 81 -9.43 3.54 -2.59
CA CYS A 81 -10.68 2.85 -2.94
C CYS A 81 -11.83 3.28 -2.01
N PHE A 82 -11.57 3.41 -0.71
CA PHE A 82 -12.50 3.93 0.29
C PHE A 82 -13.01 5.32 -0.08
N ALA A 83 -12.11 6.28 -0.35
CA ALA A 83 -12.52 7.67 -0.62
C ALA A 83 -13.43 7.77 -1.84
N ARG A 84 -13.12 7.02 -2.91
CA ARG A 84 -14.00 6.91 -4.08
C ARG A 84 -15.31 6.21 -3.73
N PHE A 85 -15.27 5.10 -2.99
CA PHE A 85 -16.44 4.31 -2.63
C PHE A 85 -17.49 5.11 -1.87
N VAL A 86 -17.11 5.82 -0.80
CA VAL A 86 -18.06 6.57 0.03
C VAL A 86 -18.69 7.74 -0.73
N HIS A 87 -17.97 8.32 -1.70
CA HIS A 87 -18.49 9.35 -2.57
C HIS A 87 -19.43 8.77 -3.64
N GLU A 88 -19.06 7.67 -4.31
CA GLU A 88 -19.91 7.00 -5.32
C GLU A 88 -21.21 6.44 -4.71
N ARG A 89 -21.14 5.93 -3.48
CA ARG A 89 -22.31 5.45 -2.72
C ARG A 89 -23.12 6.59 -2.08
N GLN A 90 -22.74 7.85 -2.29
CA GLN A 90 -23.40 9.03 -1.73
C GLN A 90 -23.52 8.99 -0.19
N LEU A 91 -22.58 8.33 0.48
CA LEU A 91 -22.48 8.32 1.95
C LEU A 91 -21.95 9.66 2.47
N THR A 92 -21.28 10.42 1.60
CA THR A 92 -20.85 11.80 1.85
C THR A 92 -20.79 12.57 0.53
N THR A 93 -20.92 13.90 0.61
CA THR A 93 -20.64 14.83 -0.49
C THR A 93 -19.26 15.48 -0.37
N LYS A 94 -18.51 15.19 0.71
CA LYS A 94 -17.17 15.72 0.93
C LYS A 94 -16.17 15.01 0.00
N THR A 95 -15.23 15.78 -0.54
CA THR A 95 -14.07 15.23 -1.27
C THR A 95 -12.83 15.08 -0.39
N LYS A 96 -12.71 15.87 0.68
CA LYS A 96 -11.74 15.66 1.76
C LYS A 96 -12.45 15.00 2.93
N ILE A 97 -12.06 13.77 3.24
CA ILE A 97 -12.81 12.89 4.15
C ILE A 97 -11.91 12.55 5.33
N LYS A 98 -12.34 12.78 6.57
CA LYS A 98 -11.61 12.32 7.74
C LYS A 98 -12.05 10.91 8.09
N VAL A 99 -11.13 9.96 8.05
CA VAL A 99 -11.44 8.55 8.31
C VAL A 99 -10.55 7.98 9.40
N GLN A 100 -11.18 7.32 10.37
CA GLN A 100 -10.51 6.55 11.41
C GLN A 100 -10.09 5.19 10.82
N THR A 101 -8.82 4.88 10.99
CA THR A 101 -8.20 3.60 10.60
C THR A 101 -7.55 2.98 11.83
N LYS A 102 -7.05 1.74 11.71
CA LYS A 102 -6.27 1.11 12.78
C LYS A 102 -4.96 1.85 13.08
N ALA A 103 -4.39 2.55 12.10
CA ALA A 103 -3.19 3.40 12.24
C ALA A 103 -3.47 4.84 12.70
N GLY A 104 -4.73 5.20 12.98
CA GLY A 104 -5.14 6.56 13.34
C GLY A 104 -5.99 7.25 12.28
N ILE A 105 -6.10 8.58 12.34
CA ILE A 105 -6.93 9.37 11.41
C ILE A 105 -6.15 9.65 10.13
N VAL A 106 -6.79 9.43 8.99
CA VAL A 106 -6.27 9.75 7.65
C VAL A 106 -7.26 10.68 6.94
N GLU A 107 -6.75 11.57 6.10
CA GLU A 107 -7.57 12.54 5.35
C GLU A 107 -7.33 12.40 3.83
N PRO A 108 -7.87 11.36 3.16
CA PRO A 108 -7.79 11.29 1.70
C PRO A 108 -8.58 12.42 1.03
N GLU A 109 -8.03 12.88 -0.09
CA GLU A 109 -8.63 13.89 -0.95
C GLU A 109 -8.99 13.28 -2.31
N LEU A 110 -10.28 13.11 -2.57
CA LEU A 110 -10.81 12.67 -3.84
C LEU A 110 -10.67 13.80 -4.87
N GLY A 111 -9.87 13.56 -5.90
CA GLY A 111 -9.69 14.42 -7.05
C GLY A 111 -10.56 14.03 -8.24
N GLN A 112 -10.22 14.55 -9.41
CA GLN A 112 -10.91 14.24 -10.66
C GLN A 112 -10.64 12.80 -11.10
N ASN A 113 -11.56 12.23 -11.90
CA ASN A 113 -11.41 10.91 -12.53
C ASN A 113 -11.17 9.74 -11.55
N GLY A 114 -11.55 9.88 -10.27
CA GLY A 114 -11.33 8.86 -9.25
C GLY A 114 -9.89 8.73 -8.76
N TRP A 115 -9.04 9.73 -9.06
CA TRP A 115 -7.72 9.83 -8.45
C TRP A 115 -7.86 10.33 -7.02
N VAL A 116 -7.07 9.78 -6.11
CA VAL A 116 -7.11 10.15 -4.69
C VAL A 116 -5.71 10.51 -4.23
N ARG A 117 -5.58 11.70 -3.66
CA ARG A 117 -4.38 12.17 -2.97
C ARG A 117 -4.45 11.76 -1.51
N VAL A 118 -3.36 11.22 -0.98
CA VAL A 118 -3.29 10.68 0.38
C VAL A 118 -2.04 11.24 1.05
N ASN A 119 -2.20 11.73 2.28
CA ASN A 119 -1.08 12.02 3.17
C ASN A 119 -0.53 10.69 3.72
N MET A 120 0.69 10.35 3.35
CA MET A 120 1.37 9.11 3.74
C MET A 120 2.24 9.27 4.99
N GLY A 121 2.23 10.44 5.61
CA GLY A 121 2.99 10.75 6.82
C GLY A 121 4.46 11.07 6.55
N TYR A 122 5.22 11.21 7.64
CA TYR A 122 6.64 11.53 7.58
C TYR A 122 7.47 10.26 7.30
N PRO A 123 8.41 10.31 6.35
CA PRO A 123 9.37 9.24 6.16
C PRO A 123 10.41 9.28 7.29
N LYS A 124 10.88 8.10 7.71
CA LYS A 124 11.96 7.95 8.70
C LYS A 124 13.14 7.23 8.09
N PHE A 125 14.34 7.57 8.56
CA PHE A 125 15.59 7.22 7.87
C PHE A 125 16.65 6.59 8.79
N LEU A 126 16.52 6.75 10.12
CA LEU A 126 17.53 6.24 11.03
C LEU A 126 17.38 4.72 11.18
N PRO A 127 18.48 3.94 11.23
CA PRO A 127 18.41 2.48 11.30
C PRO A 127 17.43 1.92 12.34
N HIS A 128 17.41 2.48 13.55
CA HIS A 128 16.51 2.05 14.63
C HIS A 128 15.02 2.34 14.36
N GLU A 129 14.70 3.25 13.44
CA GLU A 129 13.34 3.54 13.00
C GLU A 129 12.87 2.58 11.89
N ILE A 130 13.78 1.90 11.17
CA ILE A 130 13.49 0.89 10.13
C ILE A 130 13.49 -0.55 10.71
N PRO A 131 13.76 -0.71 12.01
CA PRO A 131 14.57 -1.81 12.56
C PRO A 131 15.61 -2.42 11.61
N PHE A 132 16.61 -1.63 11.23
CA PHE A 132 17.80 -2.07 10.48
C PHE A 132 19.04 -2.10 11.40
N ILE A 133 19.83 -3.18 11.33
CA ILE A 133 21.07 -3.33 12.08
C ILE A 133 22.22 -2.70 11.26
N ALA A 134 22.73 -1.58 11.76
CA ALA A 134 23.92 -0.90 11.23
C ALA A 134 24.73 -0.29 12.38
N ASP A 135 26.05 -0.24 12.23
CA ASP A 135 26.96 0.31 13.25
C ASP A 135 26.77 1.83 13.42
N GLN A 136 26.57 2.55 12.33
CA GLN A 136 26.32 3.99 12.31
C GLN A 136 25.26 4.36 11.25
N PRO A 137 24.51 5.45 11.45
CA PRO A 137 23.65 5.99 10.41
C PRO A 137 24.46 6.48 9.21
N ASP A 138 24.05 6.06 8.02
CA ASP A 138 24.56 6.48 6.72
C ASP A 138 23.38 6.73 5.76
N ASN A 139 23.65 7.35 4.61
CA ASN A 139 22.70 7.55 3.53
C ASN A 139 22.52 6.29 2.67
N LEU A 140 23.57 5.48 2.54
CA LEU A 140 23.55 4.23 1.79
C LEU A 140 24.28 3.15 2.58
N TYR A 141 23.81 1.91 2.44
CA TYR A 141 24.36 0.77 3.14
C TYR A 141 24.62 -0.36 2.16
N ASP A 142 25.75 -1.01 2.33
CA ASP A 142 26.07 -2.24 1.62
C ASP A 142 25.62 -3.45 2.47
N ILE A 143 24.87 -4.34 1.83
CA ILE A 143 24.50 -5.65 2.38
C ILE A 143 25.11 -6.75 1.52
N VAL A 144 25.49 -7.86 2.14
CA VAL A 144 26.13 -9.00 1.46
C VAL A 144 25.06 -10.06 1.19
N LEU A 145 24.87 -10.39 -0.08
CA LEU A 145 23.95 -11.43 -0.53
C LEU A 145 24.58 -12.83 -0.33
N LYS A 146 23.78 -13.89 -0.49
CA LYS A 146 24.20 -15.27 -0.23
C LYS A 146 25.33 -15.77 -1.14
N ASP A 147 25.43 -15.21 -2.35
CA ASP A 147 26.49 -15.51 -3.30
C ASP A 147 27.78 -14.67 -3.05
N GLY A 148 27.77 -13.84 -2.01
CA GLY A 148 28.86 -12.93 -1.66
C GLY A 148 28.84 -11.61 -2.42
N ALA A 149 27.87 -11.39 -3.32
CA ALA A 149 27.73 -10.11 -3.99
C ALA A 149 27.26 -9.02 -3.01
N THR A 150 27.74 -7.80 -3.21
CA THR A 150 27.32 -6.63 -2.43
C THR A 150 26.19 -5.91 -3.14
N LEU A 151 25.11 -5.62 -2.41
CA LEU A 151 24.01 -4.78 -2.87
C LEU A 151 23.95 -3.50 -2.05
N THR A 152 24.05 -2.35 -2.72
CA THR A 152 23.88 -1.04 -2.08
C THR A 152 22.39 -0.69 -2.01
N ILE A 153 21.95 -0.31 -0.82
CA ILE A 153 20.56 0.05 -0.51
C ILE A 153 20.47 1.38 0.25
N ASP A 154 19.38 2.09 0.06
CA ASP A 154 18.87 3.10 0.99
C ASP A 154 17.73 2.49 1.82
N ILE A 155 17.48 3.02 3.01
CA ILE A 155 16.44 2.53 3.91
C ILE A 155 15.45 3.63 4.26
N VAL A 156 14.16 3.31 4.18
CA VAL A 156 13.08 4.26 4.49
C VAL A 156 11.97 3.53 5.22
N ASN A 157 11.43 4.13 6.28
CA ASN A 157 10.20 3.66 6.91
C ASN A 157 9.04 4.62 6.60
N MET A 158 7.95 4.07 6.05
CA MET A 158 6.69 4.77 5.72
C MET A 158 5.51 4.26 6.57
N GLY A 159 5.77 3.89 7.82
CA GLY A 159 4.92 3.05 8.67
C GLY A 159 5.31 1.57 8.63
N ASN A 160 5.98 1.13 7.57
CA ASN A 160 6.58 -0.19 7.40
C ASN A 160 7.99 -0.07 6.76
N PRO A 161 8.88 -1.07 6.95
CA PRO A 161 10.28 -0.95 6.52
C PRO A 161 10.45 -1.20 5.01
N HIS A 162 11.27 -0.37 4.36
CA HIS A 162 11.66 -0.50 2.94
C HIS A 162 13.16 -0.40 2.78
N ALA A 163 13.70 -1.22 1.88
CA ALA A 163 15.07 -1.16 1.37
C ALA A 163 14.99 -0.89 -0.14
N VAL A 164 15.59 0.20 -0.61
CA VAL A 164 15.53 0.64 -2.00
C VAL A 164 16.91 0.51 -2.62
N THR A 165 17.01 -0.27 -3.69
CA THR A 165 18.21 -0.33 -4.53
C THR A 165 17.92 0.27 -5.90
N ILE A 166 18.95 0.84 -6.53
CA ILE A 166 18.84 1.35 -7.90
C ILE A 166 19.38 0.30 -8.86
N VAL A 167 18.61 0.00 -9.90
CA VAL A 167 18.98 -0.96 -10.95
C VAL A 167 19.02 -0.26 -12.31
N PRO A 168 19.88 -0.71 -13.25
CA PRO A 168 19.93 -0.13 -14.59
C PRO A 168 18.66 -0.36 -15.41
N ASP A 169 18.02 -1.53 -15.25
CA ASP A 169 16.80 -1.91 -15.95
C ASP A 169 15.92 -2.79 -15.08
N VAL A 170 14.70 -2.32 -14.82
CA VAL A 170 13.72 -3.01 -13.98
C VAL A 170 13.25 -4.34 -14.61
N LEU A 171 13.29 -4.45 -15.94
CA LEU A 171 12.83 -5.64 -16.68
C LEU A 171 13.80 -6.81 -16.55
N THR A 172 15.09 -6.53 -16.40
CA THR A 172 16.15 -7.54 -16.29
C THR A 172 16.69 -7.72 -14.87
N ALA A 173 16.26 -6.87 -13.93
CA ALA A 173 16.60 -7.00 -12.52
C ALA A 173 16.15 -8.36 -11.96
N ASP A 174 17.07 -9.04 -11.26
CA ASP A 174 16.83 -10.33 -10.61
C ASP A 174 16.05 -10.17 -9.28
N VAL A 175 14.81 -9.69 -9.39
CA VAL A 175 13.91 -9.52 -8.23
C VAL A 175 13.59 -10.89 -7.59
N ALA A 176 13.50 -11.95 -8.40
CA ALA A 176 13.17 -13.29 -7.91
C ALA A 176 14.31 -13.91 -7.08
N GLY A 177 15.56 -13.72 -7.49
CA GLY A 177 16.73 -14.20 -6.76
C GLY A 177 17.15 -13.27 -5.62
N ILE A 178 17.16 -11.96 -5.82
CA ILE A 178 17.65 -10.97 -4.84
C ILE A 178 16.55 -10.59 -3.82
N GLY A 179 15.29 -10.44 -4.26
CA GLY A 179 14.17 -10.02 -3.41
C GLY A 179 14.04 -10.80 -2.11
N PRO A 180 13.98 -12.14 -2.13
CA PRO A 180 13.92 -12.95 -0.92
C PRO A 180 15.15 -12.79 -0.01
N GLN A 181 16.32 -12.55 -0.59
CA GLN A 181 17.56 -12.38 0.17
C GLN A 181 17.58 -11.05 0.93
N VAL A 182 17.08 -9.97 0.31
CA VAL A 182 16.95 -8.66 0.97
C VAL A 182 15.83 -8.70 2.00
N GLU A 183 14.67 -9.23 1.62
CA GLU A 183 13.46 -9.29 2.46
C GLU A 183 13.70 -10.01 3.79
N SER A 184 14.49 -11.08 3.78
CA SER A 184 14.85 -11.90 4.94
C SER A 184 16.28 -11.71 5.43
N HIS A 185 16.95 -10.63 5.00
CA HIS A 185 18.34 -10.38 5.35
C HIS A 185 18.50 -10.21 6.87
N GLU A 186 19.58 -10.76 7.45
CA GLU A 186 19.83 -10.77 8.90
C GLU A 186 19.83 -9.37 9.54
N ARG A 187 20.19 -8.35 8.76
CA ARG A 187 20.16 -6.94 9.19
C ARG A 187 18.76 -6.34 9.31
N PHE A 188 17.71 -7.03 8.87
CA PHE A 188 16.31 -6.61 9.05
C PHE A 188 15.57 -7.63 9.94
N PRO A 189 15.66 -7.52 11.28
CA PRO A 189 15.02 -8.47 12.20
C PRO A 189 13.51 -8.60 12.03
N GLN A 190 12.86 -7.56 11.51
CA GLN A 190 11.42 -7.54 11.24
C GLN A 190 11.09 -7.75 9.76
N ARG A 191 12.06 -8.24 8.96
CA ARG A 191 12.03 -8.34 7.49
C ARG A 191 11.77 -6.98 6.84
N VAL A 192 11.83 -6.89 5.51
CA VAL A 192 11.75 -5.60 4.80
C VAL A 192 11.11 -5.73 3.42
N ASN A 193 10.42 -4.70 2.93
CA ASN A 193 10.02 -4.67 1.51
C ASN A 193 11.23 -4.25 0.66
N ALA A 194 11.57 -5.03 -0.36
CA ALA A 194 12.72 -4.78 -1.22
C ALA A 194 12.28 -4.13 -2.54
N GLY A 195 12.62 -2.86 -2.74
CA GLY A 195 12.31 -2.08 -3.94
C GLY A 195 13.49 -1.99 -4.90
N PHE A 196 13.25 -2.29 -6.17
CA PHE A 196 14.23 -2.23 -7.27
C PHE A 196 13.83 -1.10 -8.21
N MET A 197 14.48 0.05 -8.07
CA MET A 197 14.13 1.28 -8.77
C MET A 197 15.03 1.53 -9.98
N GLN A 198 14.43 1.72 -11.16
CA GLN A 198 15.12 2.22 -12.34
C GLN A 198 14.77 3.70 -12.52
N ILE A 199 15.77 4.58 -12.52
CA ILE A 199 15.56 6.00 -12.81
C ILE A 199 15.53 6.19 -14.33
N ILE A 200 14.47 6.80 -14.84
CA ILE A 200 14.34 7.14 -16.26
C ILE A 200 14.81 8.58 -16.48
N ASP A 201 14.31 9.50 -15.65
CA ASP A 201 14.75 10.89 -15.56
C ASP A 201 14.39 11.46 -14.18
N GLU A 202 14.63 12.76 -13.94
CA GLU A 202 14.38 13.42 -12.66
C GLU A 202 12.89 13.43 -12.21
N LYS A 203 11.95 13.09 -13.09
CA LYS A 203 10.50 13.09 -12.83
C LYS A 203 9.83 11.75 -13.06
N HIS A 204 10.55 10.76 -13.58
CA HIS A 204 10.00 9.43 -13.87
C HIS A 204 10.95 8.33 -13.40
N ALA A 205 10.41 7.36 -12.66
CA ALA A 205 11.12 6.14 -12.32
C ALA A 205 10.19 4.92 -12.43
N ARG A 206 10.77 3.76 -12.66
CA ARG A 206 10.08 2.47 -12.60
C ARG A 206 10.46 1.73 -11.33
N LEU A 207 9.53 0.93 -10.82
CA LEU A 207 9.73 0.21 -9.57
C LEU A 207 9.09 -1.18 -9.62
N ARG A 208 9.87 -2.19 -9.24
CA ARG A 208 9.37 -3.51 -8.84
C ARG A 208 9.62 -3.70 -7.35
N VAL A 209 8.67 -4.31 -6.64
CA VAL A 209 8.75 -4.48 -5.19
C VAL A 209 8.50 -5.93 -4.82
N PHE A 210 9.44 -6.51 -4.09
CA PHE A 210 9.24 -7.76 -3.36
C PHE A 210 8.77 -7.44 -1.95
N GLU A 211 7.48 -7.63 -1.67
CA GLU A 211 6.85 -7.30 -0.41
C GLU A 211 7.10 -8.34 0.68
N ARG A 212 7.25 -7.83 1.90
CA ARG A 212 7.51 -8.61 3.10
C ARG A 212 6.42 -9.67 3.31
N GLY A 213 6.84 -10.94 3.34
CA GLY A 213 5.94 -12.08 3.55
C GLY A 213 4.99 -12.41 2.39
N VAL A 214 5.08 -11.70 1.25
CA VAL A 214 4.19 -11.92 0.09
C VAL A 214 4.98 -12.36 -1.14
N GLY A 215 6.07 -11.66 -1.46
CA GLY A 215 6.76 -11.79 -2.74
C GLY A 215 6.53 -10.59 -3.65
N GLU A 216 6.80 -10.73 -4.94
CA GLU A 216 6.61 -9.63 -5.88
C GLU A 216 5.13 -9.29 -6.08
N THR A 217 4.78 -8.00 -5.95
CA THR A 217 3.39 -7.52 -6.09
C THR A 217 3.25 -6.52 -7.23
N LEU A 218 2.02 -6.37 -7.72
CA LEU A 218 1.72 -5.43 -8.81
C LEU A 218 1.86 -3.97 -8.38
N ALA A 219 1.49 -3.65 -7.13
CA ALA A 219 1.48 -2.27 -6.66
C ALA A 219 1.64 -2.13 -5.14
N CYS A 220 2.87 -1.80 -4.72
CA CYS A 220 3.17 -1.42 -3.34
C CYS A 220 3.21 0.12 -3.19
N GLY A 221 2.14 0.71 -2.65
CA GLY A 221 2.04 2.17 -2.50
C GLY A 221 3.10 2.78 -1.57
N THR A 222 3.34 2.17 -0.39
CA THR A 222 4.39 2.64 0.52
C THR A 222 5.79 2.39 -0.04
N GLY A 223 5.97 1.34 -0.85
CA GLY A 223 7.21 1.09 -1.60
C GLY A 223 7.49 2.17 -2.64
N ALA A 224 6.47 2.63 -3.37
CA ALA A 224 6.59 3.76 -4.28
C ALA A 224 6.97 5.06 -3.55
N CYS A 225 6.36 5.33 -2.39
CA CYS A 225 6.75 6.45 -1.52
C CYS A 225 8.22 6.35 -1.10
N ALA A 226 8.64 5.19 -0.58
CA ALA A 226 10.00 4.97 -0.12
C ALA A 226 11.03 5.12 -1.26
N ALA A 227 10.75 4.58 -2.44
CA ALA A 227 11.63 4.66 -3.59
C ALA A 227 11.79 6.11 -4.10
N ALA A 228 10.68 6.84 -4.22
CA ALA A 228 10.71 8.24 -4.62
C ALA A 228 11.47 9.10 -3.61
N VAL A 229 11.20 8.95 -2.31
CA VAL A 229 11.91 9.67 -1.24
C VAL A 229 13.41 9.34 -1.24
N SER A 230 13.79 8.07 -1.43
CA SER A 230 15.20 7.68 -1.57
C SER A 230 15.87 8.39 -2.75
N GLY A 231 15.25 8.38 -3.93
CA GLY A 231 15.79 9.08 -5.10
C GLY A 231 15.88 10.60 -4.90
N MET A 232 14.91 11.21 -4.21
CA MET A 232 14.92 12.64 -3.87
C MET A 232 16.06 12.98 -2.90
N ARG A 233 16.24 12.21 -1.81
CA ARG A 233 17.33 12.40 -0.84
C ARG A 233 18.72 12.24 -1.46
N ARG A 234 18.83 11.39 -2.47
CA ARG A 234 20.06 11.16 -3.24
C ARG A 234 20.31 12.21 -4.32
N GLY A 235 19.42 13.19 -4.48
CA GLY A 235 19.52 14.23 -5.50
C GLY A 235 19.31 13.72 -6.94
N LEU A 236 18.67 12.56 -7.10
CA LEU A 236 18.45 11.91 -8.39
C LEU A 236 17.06 12.18 -8.96
N LEU A 237 16.12 12.54 -8.09
CA LEU A 237 14.74 12.83 -8.45
C LEU A 237 14.32 14.20 -7.92
N SER A 238 13.43 14.86 -8.67
CA SER A 238 12.77 16.10 -8.27
C SER A 238 11.74 15.84 -7.16
N ASN A 239 11.19 16.91 -6.56
CA ASN A 239 10.23 16.79 -5.45
C ASN A 239 8.81 16.29 -5.85
N SER A 240 8.60 15.98 -7.13
CA SER A 240 7.34 15.44 -7.66
C SER A 240 7.66 14.49 -8.80
N VAL A 241 7.39 13.20 -8.59
CA VAL A 241 7.83 12.09 -9.45
C VAL A 241 6.68 11.15 -9.75
N GLU A 242 6.58 10.72 -11.00
CA GLU A 242 5.76 9.58 -11.38
C GLU A 242 6.54 8.28 -11.19
N ILE A 243 6.02 7.38 -10.35
CA ILE A 243 6.54 6.03 -10.16
C ILE A 243 5.65 5.05 -10.92
N GLU A 244 6.21 4.41 -11.94
CA GLU A 244 5.59 3.31 -12.69
C GLU A 244 5.88 1.97 -11.98
N LEU A 245 4.85 1.43 -11.33
CA LEU A 245 4.80 0.09 -10.79
C LEU A 245 4.34 -0.90 -11.87
N ALA A 246 4.47 -2.21 -11.61
CA ALA A 246 3.96 -3.25 -12.52
C ALA A 246 2.45 -3.11 -12.82
N GLY A 247 1.65 -2.63 -11.86
CA GLY A 247 0.21 -2.40 -11.98
C GLY A 247 -0.19 -1.01 -12.51
N GLY A 248 0.76 -0.11 -12.75
CA GLY A 248 0.54 1.24 -13.28
C GLY A 248 1.20 2.34 -12.46
N LYS A 249 0.72 3.59 -12.60
CA LYS A 249 1.46 4.78 -12.18
C LYS A 249 0.90 5.45 -10.93
N LEU A 250 1.79 5.94 -10.07
CA LEU A 250 1.48 6.80 -8.92
C LEU A 250 2.29 8.09 -9.00
N GLN A 251 1.70 9.21 -8.61
CA GLN A 251 2.42 10.46 -8.39
C GLN A 251 2.85 10.55 -6.93
N ILE A 252 4.14 10.75 -6.68
CA ILE A 252 4.70 10.95 -5.34
C ILE A 252 5.28 12.36 -5.24
N GLU A 253 4.92 13.06 -4.17
CA GLU A 253 5.45 14.39 -3.86
C GLU A 253 6.02 14.41 -2.45
N TRP A 254 7.23 14.96 -2.31
CA TRP A 254 7.89 15.10 -1.02
C TRP A 254 8.96 16.19 -1.03
N ARG A 255 9.13 16.85 0.11
CA ARG A 255 10.24 17.77 0.39
C ARG A 255 10.78 17.45 1.78
N GLU A 256 12.08 17.67 1.97
CA GLU A 256 12.72 17.46 3.26
C GLU A 256 12.01 18.27 4.38
N GLY A 257 11.72 17.59 5.50
CA GLY A 257 10.97 18.17 6.62
C GLY A 257 9.44 18.14 6.48
N ASP A 258 8.89 17.64 5.36
CA ASP A 258 7.44 17.52 5.13
C ASP A 258 6.98 16.06 5.04
N VAL A 259 5.66 15.86 5.05
CA VAL A 259 5.01 14.57 4.80
C VAL A 259 5.13 14.16 3.33
N VAL A 260 5.08 12.85 3.06
CA VAL A 260 4.96 12.33 1.71
C VAL A 260 3.49 12.36 1.27
N TRP A 261 3.25 12.86 0.07
CA TRP A 261 1.96 12.77 -0.57
C TRP A 261 1.99 11.75 -1.70
N MET A 262 0.99 10.88 -1.74
CA MET A 262 0.80 9.91 -2.81
C MET A 262 -0.54 10.16 -3.50
N THR A 263 -0.53 10.31 -4.82
CA THR A 263 -1.74 10.42 -5.62
C THR A 263 -1.80 9.26 -6.60
N GLY A 264 -2.92 8.55 -6.63
CA GLY A 264 -3.07 7.38 -7.50
C GLY A 264 -4.50 7.16 -7.95
N PRO A 265 -4.69 6.42 -9.06
CA PRO A 265 -6.01 6.07 -9.54
C PRO A 265 -6.66 5.00 -8.66
N THR A 266 -7.96 4.86 -8.86
CA THR A 266 -8.79 3.76 -8.38
C THR A 266 -9.70 3.33 -9.50
N ALA A 267 -10.17 2.08 -9.49
CA ALA A 267 -11.15 1.58 -10.43
C ALA A 267 -12.29 0.89 -9.68
N ASN A 268 -13.51 1.16 -10.11
CA ASN A 268 -14.68 0.36 -9.79
C ASN A 268 -14.81 -0.71 -10.88
N VAL A 269 -14.87 -1.98 -10.48
CA VAL A 269 -14.88 -3.12 -11.41
C VAL A 269 -16.31 -3.61 -11.63
N TYR A 270 -17.02 -3.90 -10.55
CA TYR A 270 -18.43 -4.28 -10.58
C TYR A 270 -19.09 -4.09 -9.21
N HIS A 271 -20.41 -4.06 -9.23
CA HIS A 271 -21.24 -4.15 -8.03
C HIS A 271 -21.82 -5.55 -7.92
N GLY A 272 -21.93 -6.06 -6.70
CA GLY A 272 -22.44 -7.40 -6.46
C GLY A 272 -23.33 -7.46 -5.24
N ARG A 273 -24.12 -8.53 -5.18
CA ARG A 273 -24.97 -8.84 -4.06
C ARG A 273 -24.99 -10.35 -3.86
N LEU A 274 -24.80 -10.79 -2.63
CA LEU A 274 -24.66 -12.22 -2.29
C LEU A 274 -25.50 -12.60 -1.08
N ASP A 275 -25.80 -13.89 -0.94
CA ASP A 275 -26.35 -14.43 0.31
C ASP A 275 -25.20 -14.81 1.24
N LEU A 276 -24.98 -14.00 2.28
CA LEU A 276 -23.89 -14.18 3.23
C LEU A 276 -24.00 -15.49 4.02
N ASN A 277 -25.21 -16.03 4.19
CA ASN A 277 -25.41 -17.25 4.98
C ASN A 277 -24.65 -18.43 4.37
N TYR A 278 -24.48 -18.47 3.05
CA TYR A 278 -23.70 -19.49 2.34
C TYR A 278 -22.23 -19.49 2.76
N PHE A 279 -21.67 -18.32 3.07
CA PHE A 279 -20.26 -18.16 3.42
C PHE A 279 -19.99 -18.30 4.92
N GLN A 280 -21.03 -18.27 5.76
CA GLN A 280 -20.93 -18.43 7.22
C GLN A 280 -21.14 -19.88 7.69
N GLY A 281 -21.71 -20.74 6.84
CA GLY A 281 -22.13 -22.12 7.17
C GLY A 281 -21.05 -23.20 7.12
#